data_AF-A0A087TTB7-F1
#
_entry.id   AF-A0A087TTB7-F1
#
_cell.length_a   1.000
_cell.length_b   1.000
_cell.length_c   1.000
_cell.angle_alpha   90.00
_cell.angle_beta   90.00
_cell.angle_gamma   90.00
#
_symmetry.space_group_name_H-M   'P 1'
#
loop_
_entity.id
_entity.type
_entity.pdbx_description
1 polymer ?
#
loop_
_entity_poly.entity_id
_entity_poly.type
_entity_poly.pdbx_seq_one_letter_code
_entity_poly.pdbx_strand_id
1 'polypeptide(L)'
;MKQGVLTAGRVRLLLSKGHSCYRPRRTGERKRKSVRGCIVDSNLSVLCLVIIKKGDQDIPGLTDTTIPRRLGPKRASKIRKLFNLAKDDDVRQFVVKRPLPQKEGKRPQTKAPKIQRLVTPVMLQRKRHRLALKRKRAQKRKDEAAEYARLLAQRAKEAKEKRAEEVRRRRSASQR
;
A
#
# COMPACT_ATOMS: atom_id res chain seq x y z
N MET A 1 25.06 20.45 -1.00
CA MET A 1 26.06 19.43 -1.34
C MET A 1 25.33 18.13 -1.71
N LYS A 2 25.92 17.27 -2.55
CA LYS A 2 25.31 15.99 -2.94
C LYS A 2 26.32 14.86 -2.79
N GLN A 3 25.89 13.81 -2.07
CA GLN A 3 26.68 12.60 -1.88
C GLN A 3 27.01 11.93 -3.23
N GLY A 4 28.25 11.43 -3.35
CA GLY A 4 28.72 10.73 -4.54
C GLY A 4 29.24 11.63 -5.67
N VAL A 5 29.30 12.94 -5.45
CA VAL A 5 29.89 13.89 -6.41
C VAL A 5 31.27 14.30 -5.89
N LEU A 6 32.31 13.58 -6.35
CA LEU A 6 33.68 13.62 -5.83
C LEU A 6 34.47 14.84 -6.33
N THR A 7 33.92 16.04 -6.13
CA THR A 7 34.56 17.30 -6.52
C THR A 7 34.43 18.36 -5.43
N ALA A 8 35.45 19.20 -5.27
CA ALA A 8 35.35 20.44 -4.48
C ALA A 8 34.59 21.55 -5.23
N GLY A 9 34.35 21.41 -6.54
CA GLY A 9 33.57 22.38 -7.30
C GLY A 9 32.05 22.17 -7.27
N ARG A 10 31.36 22.95 -8.10
CA ARG A 10 29.97 22.70 -8.52
C ARG A 10 29.96 22.04 -9.90
N VAL A 11 29.04 21.10 -10.10
CA VAL A 11 28.84 20.41 -11.37
C VAL A 11 27.36 20.43 -11.77
N ARG A 12 27.07 20.34 -13.07
CA ARG A 12 25.69 20.30 -13.57
C ARG A 12 25.26 18.86 -13.85
N LEU A 13 24.34 18.34 -13.04
CA LEU A 13 23.83 16.97 -13.16
C LEU A 13 22.37 16.96 -13.59
N LEU A 14 21.99 15.95 -14.39
CA LEU A 14 20.60 15.69 -14.74
C LEU A 14 19.89 14.96 -13.59
N LEU A 15 19.01 15.64 -12.87
CA LEU A 15 18.33 15.12 -11.68
C LEU A 15 16.91 14.64 -12.02
N SER A 16 16.50 13.53 -11.42
CA SER A 16 15.16 12.93 -11.54
C SER A 16 14.46 12.85 -10.18
N LYS A 17 13.23 12.33 -10.15
CA LYS A 17 12.48 12.09 -8.91
C LYS A 17 13.25 11.16 -7.97
N GLY A 18 13.37 11.55 -6.70
CA GLY A 18 14.06 10.78 -5.66
C GLY A 18 15.52 11.19 -5.45
N HIS A 19 16.13 11.92 -6.37
CA HIS A 19 17.44 12.50 -6.15
C HIS A 19 17.39 13.66 -5.15
N SER A 20 18.40 13.76 -4.28
CA SER A 20 18.62 14.94 -3.46
C SER A 20 18.85 16.20 -4.31
N CYS A 21 18.59 17.37 -3.72
CA CYS A 21 18.74 18.71 -4.32
C CYS A 21 17.74 19.05 -5.47
N TYR A 22 16.75 18.19 -5.73
CA TYR A 22 15.71 18.45 -6.72
C TYR A 22 14.35 17.87 -6.32
N ARG A 23 13.28 18.62 -6.61
CA ARG A 23 11.90 18.18 -6.51
C ARG A 23 11.21 18.41 -7.85
N PRO A 24 10.82 17.35 -8.58
CA PRO A 24 10.15 17.50 -9.87
C PRO A 24 8.77 18.15 -9.70
N ARG A 25 8.33 18.90 -10.72
CA ARG A 25 7.00 19.53 -10.77
C ARG A 25 6.01 18.66 -11.53
N ARG A 26 6.48 17.91 -12.53
CA ARG A 26 5.67 16.95 -13.28
C ARG A 26 6.22 15.53 -13.12
N THR A 27 5.36 14.54 -13.31
CA THR A 27 5.78 13.13 -13.33
C THR A 27 6.71 12.88 -14.52
N GLY A 28 7.81 12.17 -14.30
CA GLY A 28 8.81 11.88 -15.33
C GLY A 28 9.79 13.03 -15.63
N GLU A 29 9.58 14.22 -15.08
CA GLU A 29 10.47 15.37 -15.31
C GLU A 29 11.90 15.08 -14.83
N ARG A 30 12.88 15.40 -15.69
CA ARG A 30 14.29 15.45 -15.35
C ARG A 30 14.82 16.84 -15.64
N LYS A 31 15.62 17.40 -14.73
CA LYS A 31 16.17 18.75 -14.89
C LYS A 31 17.67 18.79 -14.59
N ARG A 32 18.44 19.39 -15.50
CA ARG A 32 19.88 19.59 -15.31
C ARG A 32 20.13 20.80 -14.40
N LYS A 33 20.59 20.56 -13.18
CA LYS A 33 20.84 21.59 -12.15
C LYS A 33 22.29 21.59 -11.72
N SER A 34 22.80 22.77 -11.37
CA SER A 34 24.10 22.91 -10.70
C SER A 34 23.99 22.43 -9.26
N VAL A 35 24.94 21.62 -8.82
CA VAL A 35 25.01 21.04 -7.47
C VAL A 35 26.46 21.07 -7.01
N ARG A 36 26.68 21.46 -5.75
CA ARG A 36 28.00 21.41 -5.08
C ARG A 36 28.34 19.95 -4.72
N GLY A 37 29.59 19.54 -4.96
CA GLY A 37 30.08 18.21 -4.63
C GLY A 37 30.12 17.90 -3.13
N CYS A 38 30.56 16.69 -2.78
CA CYS A 38 30.61 16.22 -1.39
C CYS A 38 31.92 16.56 -0.66
N ILE A 39 32.99 16.94 -1.39
CA ILE A 39 34.26 17.35 -0.78
C ILE A 39 34.10 18.76 -0.20
N VAL A 40 34.44 18.91 1.07
CA VAL A 40 34.38 20.17 1.83
C VAL A 40 35.54 21.08 1.43
N ASP A 41 35.28 22.37 1.24
CA ASP A 41 36.28 23.42 0.99
C ASP A 41 35.97 24.66 1.84
N SER A 42 36.86 25.65 1.82
CA SER A 42 36.68 26.93 2.52
C SER A 42 35.56 27.80 1.92
N ASN A 43 35.09 27.50 0.71
CA ASN A 43 34.06 28.28 0.00
C ASN A 43 32.62 27.91 0.40
N LEU A 44 32.42 27.23 1.55
CA LEU A 44 31.11 26.90 2.08
C LEU A 44 30.66 27.93 3.11
N SER A 45 29.44 28.45 2.99
CA SER A 45 28.88 29.38 3.97
C SER A 45 28.36 28.69 5.23
N VAL A 46 27.85 27.45 5.11
CA VAL A 46 27.27 26.69 6.21
C VAL A 46 27.58 25.21 6.03
N LEU A 47 28.01 24.56 7.11
CA LEU A 47 28.21 23.12 7.19
C LEU A 47 27.21 22.51 8.19
N CYS A 48 26.37 21.58 7.74
CA CYS A 48 25.44 20.89 8.63
C CYS A 48 26.13 19.68 9.27
N LEU A 49 26.30 19.70 10.60
CA LEU A 49 26.91 18.62 11.38
C LEU A 49 25.86 17.88 12.20
N VAL A 50 26.10 16.59 12.45
CA VAL A 50 25.24 15.73 13.30
C VAL A 50 26.11 15.05 14.34
N ILE A 51 25.76 15.23 15.62
CA ILE A 51 26.47 14.61 16.75
C ILE A 51 26.05 13.14 16.85
N ILE A 52 27.03 12.23 16.83
CA ILE A 52 26.78 10.78 16.93
C ILE A 52 27.06 10.28 18.36
N LYS A 53 28.07 10.83 19.03
CA LYS A 53 28.46 10.50 20.40
C LYS A 53 28.56 11.78 21.23
N LYS A 54 28.02 11.75 22.44
CA LYS A 54 28.16 12.83 23.43
C LYS A 54 29.56 12.74 24.07
N GLY A 55 30.20 13.88 24.29
CA GLY A 55 31.44 13.97 25.08
C GLY A 55 31.16 14.09 26.57
N ASP A 56 32.20 14.37 27.36
CA ASP A 56 32.08 14.45 28.83
C ASP A 56 31.26 15.66 29.28
N GLN A 57 31.41 16.79 28.60
CA GLN A 57 30.70 18.03 28.91
C GLN A 57 29.44 18.19 28.05
N ASP A 58 28.46 18.84 28.65
CA ASP A 58 27.19 19.20 28.02
C ASP A 58 27.33 20.50 27.19
N ILE A 59 26.64 20.54 26.05
CA ILE A 59 26.64 21.67 25.11
C ILE A 59 25.30 22.42 25.26
N PRO A 60 25.34 23.70 25.66
CA PRO A 60 24.14 24.47 25.93
C PRO A 60 23.23 24.56 24.70
N GLY A 61 21.95 24.27 24.91
CA GLY A 61 20.91 24.32 23.87
C GLY A 61 20.90 23.15 22.88
N LEU A 62 21.87 22.23 22.95
CA LEU A 62 21.93 21.05 22.07
C LEU A 62 21.78 19.73 22.84
N THR A 63 22.62 19.48 23.83
CA THR A 63 22.58 18.21 24.59
C THR A 63 21.83 18.33 25.91
N ASP A 64 21.71 19.55 26.44
CA ASP A 64 21.06 19.83 27.72
C ASP A 64 19.55 19.65 27.68
N THR A 65 18.92 19.91 26.53
CA THR A 65 17.47 19.89 26.39
C THR A 65 17.01 18.71 25.57
N THR A 66 16.04 17.95 26.11
CA THR A 66 15.44 16.83 25.39
C THR A 66 14.07 17.22 24.84
N ILE A 67 13.95 17.30 23.51
CA ILE A 67 12.66 17.58 22.86
C ILE A 67 11.95 16.25 22.57
N PRO A 68 10.78 15.96 23.18
CA PRO A 68 10.08 14.71 22.96
C PRO A 68 9.47 14.63 21.55
N ARG A 69 9.35 13.41 21.02
CA ARG A 69 8.70 13.19 19.72
C ARG A 69 7.21 13.51 19.82
N ARG A 70 6.76 14.49 19.04
CA ARG A 70 5.37 14.96 19.03
C ARG A 70 4.32 13.91 18.65
N LEU A 71 4.65 12.94 17.79
CA LEU A 71 3.69 11.99 17.23
C LEU A 71 4.10 10.54 17.53
N GLY A 72 3.14 9.77 18.03
CA GLY A 72 3.27 8.33 18.22
C GLY A 72 3.02 7.52 16.93
N PRO A 73 3.25 6.20 16.99
CA PRO A 73 3.01 5.30 15.87
C PRO A 73 1.51 5.19 15.53
N LYS A 74 1.20 5.17 14.22
CA LYS A 74 -0.19 5.04 13.69
C LYS A 74 -0.60 3.61 13.34
N ARG A 75 0.36 2.75 12.99
CA ARG A 75 0.08 1.36 12.55
C ARG A 75 -0.02 0.44 13.76
N ALA A 76 -1.00 -0.46 13.77
CA ALA A 76 -1.21 -1.42 14.87
C ALA A 76 0.08 -2.19 15.25
N SER A 77 0.82 -2.71 14.26
CA SER A 77 2.08 -3.43 14.52
C SER A 77 3.18 -2.57 15.15
N LYS A 78 3.24 -1.27 14.81
CA LYS A 78 4.21 -0.35 15.42
C LYS A 78 3.82 0.05 16.84
N ILE A 79 2.53 0.12 17.14
CA ILE A 79 2.03 0.36 18.50
C ILE A 79 2.40 -0.84 19.38
N ARG A 80 2.17 -2.08 18.90
CA ARG A 80 2.57 -3.29 19.62
C ARG A 80 4.06 -3.33 19.93
N LYS A 81 4.91 -3.01 18.94
CA LYS A 81 6.36 -2.96 19.14
C LYS A 81 6.80 -1.87 20.13
N LEU A 82 6.10 -0.74 20.20
CA LEU A 82 6.45 0.34 21.11
C LEU A 82 6.20 -0.03 22.59
N PHE A 83 5.09 -0.72 22.85
CA PHE A 83 4.66 -1.09 24.20
C PHE A 83 4.91 -2.57 24.54
N ASN A 84 5.67 -3.29 23.70
CA ASN A 84 5.92 -4.73 23.82
C ASN A 84 4.65 -5.57 24.04
N LEU A 85 3.56 -5.23 23.36
CA LEU A 85 2.27 -5.91 23.48
C LEU A 85 2.29 -7.27 22.76
N ALA A 86 1.57 -8.23 23.33
CA ALA A 86 1.26 -9.49 22.70
C ALA A 86 0.27 -9.30 21.52
N LYS A 87 0.02 -10.39 20.80
CA LYS A 87 -0.84 -10.36 19.61
C LYS A 87 -2.31 -10.19 19.97
N ASP A 88 -2.72 -10.66 21.14
CA ASP A 88 -4.10 -10.70 21.59
C ASP A 88 -4.52 -9.40 22.28
N ASP A 89 -3.55 -8.58 22.71
CA ASP A 89 -3.80 -7.29 23.33
C ASP A 89 -4.49 -6.29 22.39
N ASP A 90 -5.45 -5.54 22.95
CA ASP A 90 -6.14 -4.47 22.24
C ASP A 90 -5.29 -3.19 22.16
N VAL A 91 -4.69 -3.00 20.99
CA VAL A 91 -3.89 -1.81 20.66
C VAL A 91 -4.64 -0.49 20.73
N ARG A 92 -5.98 -0.48 20.79
CA ARG A 92 -6.79 0.76 20.85
C ARG A 92 -6.59 1.54 22.13
N GLN A 93 -6.34 0.82 23.23
CA GLN A 93 -6.16 1.41 24.55
C GLN A 93 -4.79 2.10 24.67
N PHE A 94 -3.77 1.53 24.02
CA PHE A 94 -2.37 1.99 24.08
C PHE A 94 -2.01 3.05 23.03
N VAL A 95 -2.98 3.70 22.40
CA VAL A 95 -2.68 4.76 21.43
C VAL A 95 -2.27 6.04 22.16
N VAL A 96 -1.06 6.53 21.88
CA VAL A 96 -0.59 7.82 22.40
C VAL A 96 -1.51 8.94 21.90
N LYS A 97 -2.21 9.58 22.84
CA LYS A 97 -3.08 10.74 22.58
C LYS A 97 -2.27 12.02 22.78
N ARG A 98 -2.47 12.98 21.88
CA ARG A 98 -1.82 14.29 21.98
C ARG A 98 -2.79 15.31 22.59
N PRO A 99 -2.43 16.04 23.66
CA PRO A 99 -3.20 17.20 24.08
C PRO A 99 -3.16 18.28 22.99
N LEU A 100 -4.30 18.89 22.71
CA LEU A 100 -4.37 20.07 21.85
C LEU A 100 -4.05 21.32 22.66
N PRO A 101 -3.45 22.35 22.04
CA PRO A 101 -3.28 23.63 22.69
C PRO A 101 -4.65 24.12 23.16
N GLN A 102 -4.72 24.54 24.43
CA GLN A 102 -5.95 25.04 25.02
C GLN A 102 -6.37 26.30 24.27
N LYS A 103 -7.62 26.32 23.83
CA LYS A 103 -8.24 27.52 23.27
C LYS A 103 -9.07 28.17 24.37
N GLU A 104 -9.01 29.49 24.46
CA GLU A 104 -9.80 30.26 25.43
C GLU A 104 -11.28 29.87 25.36
N GLY A 105 -11.88 29.66 26.54
CA GLY A 105 -13.29 29.23 26.68
C GLY A 105 -13.59 27.78 26.30
N LYS A 106 -12.61 26.96 25.90
CA LYS A 106 -12.83 25.56 25.51
C LYS A 106 -12.14 24.58 26.46
N ARG A 107 -12.85 23.50 26.78
CA ARG A 107 -12.32 22.40 27.60
C ARG A 107 -11.07 21.77 26.95
N PRO A 108 -10.09 21.31 27.74
CA PRO A 108 -8.92 20.62 27.22
C PRO A 108 -9.33 19.41 26.36
N GLN A 109 -8.82 19.34 25.13
CA GLN A 109 -9.10 18.24 24.21
C GLN A 109 -7.83 17.45 23.92
N THR A 110 -7.99 16.14 23.75
CA THR A 110 -6.93 15.27 23.24
C THR A 110 -7.31 14.74 21.86
N LYS A 111 -6.32 14.48 21.02
CA LYS A 111 -6.50 13.81 19.71
C LYS A 111 -5.69 12.55 19.62
N ALA A 112 -6.34 11.49 19.14
CA ALA A 112 -5.72 10.21 18.81
C ALA A 112 -5.67 10.01 17.28
N PRO A 113 -4.61 9.41 16.74
CA PRO A 113 -4.60 9.01 15.34
C PRO A 113 -5.54 7.82 15.09
N LYS A 114 -6.25 7.82 13.96
CA LYS A 114 -6.94 6.61 13.47
C LYS A 114 -5.91 5.50 13.23
N ILE A 115 -6.06 4.38 13.93
CA ILE A 115 -5.14 3.23 13.82
C ILE A 115 -5.27 2.61 12.43
N GLN A 116 -4.13 2.36 11.79
CA GLN A 116 -4.08 1.70 10.50
C GLN A 116 -3.70 0.23 10.64
N ARG A 117 -4.22 -0.62 9.74
CA ARG A 117 -3.95 -2.06 9.68
C ARG A 117 -4.39 -2.82 10.95
N LEU A 118 -5.39 -2.31 11.65
CA LEU A 118 -6.07 -3.05 12.71
C LEU A 118 -7.06 -4.04 12.08
N VAL A 119 -7.16 -5.23 12.66
CA VAL A 119 -8.22 -6.19 12.28
C VAL A 119 -9.54 -5.68 12.84
N THR A 120 -10.52 -5.43 11.96
CA THR A 120 -11.84 -4.93 12.33
C THR A 120 -12.94 -5.87 11.80
N PRO A 121 -14.13 -5.87 12.42
CA PRO A 121 -15.26 -6.67 11.95
C PRO A 121 -15.60 -6.42 10.48
N VAL A 122 -15.50 -5.17 10.03
CA VAL A 122 -15.70 -4.78 8.62
C VAL A 122 -14.68 -5.44 7.69
N MET A 123 -13.41 -5.53 8.09
CA MET A 123 -12.40 -6.22 7.29
C MET A 123 -12.68 -7.72 7.20
N LEU A 124 -13.08 -8.35 8.31
CA LEU A 124 -13.48 -9.76 8.34
C LEU A 124 -14.72 -10.02 7.50
N GLN A 125 -15.71 -9.13 7.53
CA GLN A 125 -16.91 -9.20 6.67
C GLN A 125 -16.54 -9.10 5.19
N ARG A 126 -15.71 -8.12 4.80
CA ARG A 126 -15.22 -7.98 3.42
C ARG A 126 -14.45 -9.22 2.95
N LYS A 127 -13.66 -9.85 3.83
CA LYS A 127 -12.96 -11.10 3.55
C LYS A 127 -13.94 -12.25 3.33
N ARG A 128 -14.94 -12.42 4.20
CA ARG A 128 -16.01 -13.41 4.06
C ARG A 128 -16.80 -13.22 2.76
N HIS A 129 -17.22 -11.99 2.46
CA HIS A 129 -17.93 -11.64 1.24
C HIS A 129 -17.14 -11.98 -0.03
N ARG A 130 -15.83 -11.70 -0.06
CA ARG A 130 -14.96 -12.07 -1.18
C ARG A 130 -14.94 -13.58 -1.43
N LEU A 131 -14.88 -14.38 -0.36
CA LEU A 131 -14.92 -15.84 -0.47
C LEU A 131 -16.29 -16.34 -0.93
N ALA A 132 -17.38 -15.75 -0.41
CA ALA A 132 -18.73 -16.06 -0.84
C ALA A 132 -18.95 -15.78 -2.33
N LEU A 133 -18.46 -14.64 -2.85
CA LEU A 133 -18.52 -14.34 -4.28
C LEU A 133 -17.74 -15.35 -5.13
N LYS A 134 -16.57 -15.79 -4.68
CA LYS A 134 -15.80 -16.84 -5.38
C LYS A 134 -16.59 -18.14 -5.46
N ARG A 135 -17.21 -18.57 -4.35
CA ARG A 135 -18.07 -19.76 -4.31
C ARG A 135 -19.29 -19.61 -5.23
N LYS A 136 -19.99 -18.48 -5.17
CA LYS A 136 -21.15 -18.19 -6.03
C LYS A 136 -20.80 -18.25 -7.52
N ARG A 137 -19.65 -17.68 -7.91
CA ARG A 137 -19.15 -17.76 -9.30
C ARG A 137 -18.81 -19.18 -9.72
N ALA A 138 -18.19 -19.96 -8.83
CA ALA A 138 -17.88 -21.36 -9.12
C ALA A 138 -19.16 -22.20 -9.29
N GLN A 139 -20.16 -21.99 -8.43
CA GLN A 139 -21.45 -22.67 -8.51
C GLN A 139 -22.17 -22.30 -9.81
N LYS A 140 -22.30 -21.00 -10.10
CA LYS A 140 -22.93 -20.52 -11.34
C LYS A 140 -22.32 -21.18 -12.60
N ARG A 141 -20.99 -21.26 -12.68
CA ARG A 141 -20.33 -21.93 -13.81
C ARG A 141 -20.64 -23.42 -13.90
N LYS A 142 -20.77 -24.13 -12.77
CA LYS A 142 -21.14 -25.54 -12.75
C LYS A 142 -22.59 -25.72 -13.22
N ASP A 143 -23.49 -24.87 -12.75
CA ASP A 143 -24.91 -24.90 -13.12
C ASP A 143 -25.08 -24.61 -14.63
N GLU A 144 -24.44 -23.55 -15.14
CA GLU A 144 -24.45 -23.21 -16.57
C GLU A 144 -23.86 -24.33 -17.45
N ALA A 145 -22.78 -24.98 -17.00
CA ALA A 145 -22.20 -26.11 -17.72
C ALA A 145 -23.15 -27.33 -17.74
N ALA A 146 -23.84 -27.60 -16.63
CA ALA A 146 -24.81 -28.68 -16.53
C ALA A 146 -26.04 -28.41 -17.42
N GLU A 147 -26.55 -27.18 -17.42
CA GLU A 147 -27.65 -26.76 -18.31
C GLU A 147 -27.27 -26.89 -19.77
N TYR A 148 -26.08 -26.40 -20.15
CA TYR A 148 -25.59 -26.53 -21.51
C TYR A 148 -25.39 -27.99 -21.95
N ALA A 149 -24.90 -28.85 -21.06
CA ALA A 149 -24.76 -30.28 -21.33
C ALA A 149 -26.12 -30.96 -21.57
N ARG A 150 -27.15 -30.60 -20.79
CA ARG A 150 -28.53 -31.08 -21.01
C ARG A 150 -29.08 -30.63 -22.37
N LEU A 151 -28.88 -29.36 -22.72
CA LEU A 151 -29.31 -28.81 -24.01
C LEU A 151 -28.62 -29.54 -25.18
N LEU A 152 -27.31 -29.77 -25.08
CA LEU A 152 -26.57 -30.53 -26.10
C LEU A 152 -27.09 -31.96 -26.25
N ALA A 153 -27.39 -32.65 -25.14
CA ALA A 153 -27.93 -34.01 -25.18
C ALA A 153 -29.30 -34.06 -25.89
N GLN A 154 -30.19 -33.10 -25.61
CA GLN A 154 -31.48 -32.98 -26.29
C GLN A 154 -31.30 -32.75 -27.81
N ARG A 155 -30.45 -31.79 -28.20
CA ARG A 155 -30.18 -31.49 -29.62
C ARG A 155 -29.56 -32.68 -30.36
N ALA A 156 -28.66 -33.40 -29.72
CA ALA A 156 -28.05 -34.59 -30.30
C ALA A 156 -29.08 -35.72 -30.51
N LYS A 157 -30.04 -35.89 -29.57
CA LYS A 157 -31.15 -36.83 -29.71
C LYS A 157 -32.07 -36.45 -30.88
N GLU A 158 -32.51 -35.20 -30.95
CA GLU A 158 -33.34 -34.66 -32.05
C GLU A 158 -32.65 -34.86 -33.42
N ALA A 159 -31.35 -34.56 -33.51
CA ALA A 159 -30.57 -34.76 -34.75
C ALA A 159 -30.44 -36.24 -35.14
N LYS A 160 -30.27 -37.14 -34.16
CA LYS A 160 -30.21 -38.58 -34.39
C LYS A 160 -31.56 -39.12 -34.88
N GLU A 161 -32.66 -38.65 -34.31
CA GLU A 161 -34.01 -39.02 -34.73
C GLU A 161 -34.31 -38.54 -36.15
N LYS A 162 -34.01 -37.27 -36.49
CA LYS A 162 -34.13 -36.74 -37.86
C LYS A 162 -33.31 -37.55 -38.88
N ARG A 163 -32.06 -37.88 -38.54
CA ARG A 163 -31.21 -38.71 -39.42
C ARG A 163 -31.78 -40.12 -39.60
N ALA A 164 -32.34 -40.72 -38.55
CA ALA A 164 -32.98 -42.03 -38.63
C ALA A 164 -34.24 -42.00 -39.50
N GLU A 165 -35.05 -40.95 -39.39
CA GLU A 165 -36.22 -40.70 -40.24
C GLU A 165 -35.83 -40.56 -41.71
N GLU A 166 -34.80 -39.76 -42.01
CA GLU A 166 -34.29 -39.59 -43.38
C GLU A 166 -33.79 -40.91 -43.98
N VAL A 167 -33.05 -41.71 -43.20
CA VAL A 167 -32.61 -43.05 -43.62
C VAL A 167 -33.80 -43.98 -43.88
N ARG A 168 -34.84 -43.95 -43.02
CA ARG A 168 -36.08 -44.71 -43.24
C ARG A 168 -36.77 -44.29 -44.54
N ARG A 169 -36.90 -42.98 -44.79
CA ARG A 169 -37.47 -42.41 -46.01
C ARG A 169 -36.69 -42.84 -47.27
N ARG A 170 -35.36 -42.85 -47.19
CA ARG A 170 -34.50 -43.30 -48.31
C ARG A 170 -34.68 -44.79 -48.60
N ARG A 171 -34.77 -45.63 -47.56
CA ARG A 171 -35.01 -47.07 -47.71
C ARG A 171 -36.38 -47.38 -48.30
N SER A 172 -37.43 -46.69 -47.87
CA SER A 172 -38.77 -46.86 -48.44
C SER A 172 -38.85 -46.38 -49.89
N ALA A 173 -38.09 -45.36 -50.27
CA ALA A 173 -37.99 -44.90 -51.65
C ALA A 173 -37.21 -45.85 -52.58
N SER A 174 -36.29 -46.67 -52.04
CA SER A 174 -35.55 -47.68 -52.81
C SER A 174 -36.27 -49.04 -52.96
N GLN A 175 -37.43 -49.21 -52.32
CA GLN A 175 -38.26 -50.42 -52.41
C GLN A 175 -39.44 -50.27 -53.41
N ARG A 176 -39.40 -49.23 -54.27
CA ARG A 176 -40.26 -49.08 -55.43
C ARG A 176 -39.47 -49.32 -56.70
#